data_AF-A0A8T5LGJ4-F1
#
_entry.id   AF-A0A8T5LGJ4-F1
#
_cell.length_a   1.000
_cell.length_b   1.000
_cell.length_c   1.000
_cell.angle_alpha   90.00
_cell.angle_beta   90.00
_cell.angle_gamma   90.00
#
_symmetry.space_group_name_H-M   'P 1'
#
loop_
_entity.id
_entity.type
_entity.pdbx_description
1 polymer ?
#
loop_
_entity_poly.entity_id
_entity_poly.type
_entity_poly.pdbx_seq_one_letter_code
_entity_poly.pdbx_strand_id
1 'polypeptide(L)'
;MNKGQVYSLITILIAMPLLLFFIFYFNFTQTTTFGSYEKIIADQIHDVAKDMENDFERAIKISGKRALLASTNDVVIDGIPLTDSISIIEELMLNGSIEGNAHILMHNNTLGDWQESILNIPVGFNIELDYNNMQIQNYDGFNFKVTLNLTIHVSDKHSIAKIDRNMQKEVLVSVENIEDVIFPLNTAGFISRVITRYPYPYYTKKIVIGTQSSGQCSGNVTFNPSDPSPSGKILVTTDSAGVSGFAGVVSENIEIPSVSCYVLGATGAVNEINETVLELGFDEIFLDESTLSAWSLPIKTALSNKYYFHFEGQSGPDILDRLEEDLTQVTNGLETFVNIPEISSAGVGIKSQQTCVAYKYFSSQTNNGDPVRGLPSWFKIDSESAAKYGLDQLTN
;
A
#
# COMPACT_ATOMS: atom_id res chain seq x y z
N MET A 1 -51.59 8.57 -80.71
CA MET A 1 -51.61 9.18 -79.35
C MET A 1 -52.09 10.61 -79.49
N ASN A 2 -53.20 10.97 -78.85
CA ASN A 2 -53.65 12.36 -78.83
C ASN A 2 -52.59 13.22 -78.14
N LYS A 3 -52.36 14.45 -78.61
CA LYS A 3 -51.36 15.36 -78.03
C LYS A 3 -51.48 15.47 -76.50
N GLY A 4 -52.70 15.44 -75.98
CA GLY A 4 -52.98 15.40 -74.53
C GLY A 4 -52.39 14.19 -73.79
N GLN A 5 -52.35 13.00 -74.40
CA GLN A 5 -51.76 11.81 -73.79
C GLN A 5 -50.23 11.91 -73.66
N VAL A 6 -49.57 12.56 -74.63
CA VAL A 6 -48.11 12.80 -74.58
C VAL A 6 -47.78 13.79 -73.47
N TYR A 7 -48.54 14.90 -73.36
CA TYR A 7 -48.33 15.88 -72.29
C TYR A 7 -48.60 15.29 -70.90
N SER A 8 -49.65 14.47 -70.73
CA SER A 8 -49.89 13.79 -69.44
C SER A 8 -48.77 12.82 -69.08
N LEU A 9 -48.22 12.07 -70.04
CA LEU A 9 -47.11 11.15 -69.80
C LEU A 9 -45.84 11.90 -69.37
N ILE A 10 -45.50 13.01 -70.04
CA ILE A 10 -44.36 13.85 -69.69
C ILE A 10 -44.54 14.47 -68.29
N THR A 11 -45.74 14.96 -67.98
CA THR A 11 -46.05 15.51 -66.65
C THR A 11 -45.89 14.46 -65.56
N ILE A 12 -46.37 13.23 -65.77
CA ILE A 12 -46.19 12.14 -64.80
C ILE A 12 -44.71 11.77 -64.66
N LEU A 13 -43.97 11.72 -65.77
CA LEU A 13 -42.55 11.39 -65.79
C LEU A 13 -41.69 12.42 -65.04
N ILE A 14 -42.12 13.68 -64.97
CA ILE A 14 -41.44 14.74 -64.22
C ILE A 14 -41.95 14.84 -62.78
N ALA A 15 -43.25 14.67 -62.56
CA ALA A 15 -43.86 14.79 -61.25
C ALA A 15 -43.49 13.63 -60.32
N MET A 16 -43.37 12.40 -60.85
CA MET A 16 -43.07 11.21 -60.04
C MET A 16 -41.67 11.28 -59.39
N PRO A 17 -40.57 11.62 -60.11
CA PRO A 17 -39.25 11.81 -59.49
C PRO A 17 -39.23 12.95 -58.46
N LEU A 18 -39.93 14.06 -58.73
CA LEU A 18 -40.03 15.17 -57.78
C LEU A 18 -40.74 14.74 -56.49
N LEU A 19 -41.83 13.99 -56.60
CA LEU A 19 -42.60 13.50 -55.46
C LEU A 19 -41.78 12.48 -54.65
N LEU A 20 -41.05 11.57 -55.33
CA LEU A 20 -40.11 10.67 -54.69
C LEU A 20 -38.96 11.41 -53.99
N PHE A 21 -38.44 12.47 -54.61
CA PHE A 21 -37.41 13.32 -54.00
C PHE A 21 -37.93 14.03 -52.75
N PHE A 22 -39.16 14.57 -52.77
CA PHE A 22 -39.78 15.16 -51.58
C PHE A 22 -39.94 14.11 -50.47
N ILE A 23 -40.46 12.92 -50.78
CA ILE A 23 -40.60 11.84 -49.79
C ILE A 23 -39.23 11.47 -49.21
N PHE A 24 -38.21 11.32 -50.05
CA PHE A 24 -36.85 11.00 -49.58
C PHE A 24 -36.28 12.12 -48.70
N TYR A 25 -36.39 13.38 -49.13
CA TYR A 25 -35.89 14.53 -48.38
C TYR A 25 -36.58 14.68 -47.02
N PHE A 26 -37.90 14.54 -46.96
CA PHE A 26 -38.65 14.58 -45.70
C PHE A 26 -38.28 13.43 -44.77
N ASN A 27 -38.13 12.20 -45.30
CA ASN A 27 -37.72 11.06 -44.47
C ASN A 27 -36.28 11.19 -43.98
N PHE A 28 -35.36 11.63 -44.83
CA PHE A 28 -33.95 11.80 -44.47
C PHE A 28 -33.73 12.93 -43.47
N THR A 29 -34.43 14.06 -43.63
CA THR A 29 -34.37 15.17 -42.66
C THR A 29 -34.97 14.76 -41.32
N GLN A 30 -36.08 14.02 -41.29
CA GLN A 30 -36.62 13.49 -40.04
C GLN A 30 -35.66 12.49 -39.37
N THR A 31 -35.11 11.52 -40.08
CA THR A 31 -34.24 10.51 -39.44
C THR A 31 -32.92 11.09 -38.93
N THR A 32 -32.36 12.10 -39.61
CA THR A 32 -31.08 12.73 -39.19
C THR A 32 -31.25 13.75 -38.06
N THR A 33 -32.34 14.52 -38.03
CA THR A 33 -32.54 15.56 -37.00
C THR A 33 -33.06 14.99 -35.67
N PHE A 34 -34.01 14.06 -35.71
CA PHE A 34 -34.50 13.39 -34.50
C PHE A 34 -33.36 12.56 -33.88
N GLY A 35 -32.76 11.64 -34.66
CA GLY A 35 -31.70 10.76 -34.16
C GLY A 35 -30.47 11.47 -33.58
N SER A 36 -30.18 12.71 -34.01
CA SER A 36 -29.07 13.49 -33.46
C SER A 36 -29.37 14.04 -32.06
N TYR A 37 -30.61 14.47 -31.79
CA TYR A 37 -31.02 14.98 -30.49
C TYR A 37 -31.08 13.86 -29.45
N GLU A 38 -31.71 12.73 -29.79
CA GLU A 38 -31.75 11.57 -28.90
C GLU A 38 -30.35 11.05 -28.58
N LYS A 39 -29.45 11.05 -29.57
CA LYS A 39 -28.04 10.69 -29.38
C LYS A 39 -27.33 11.64 -28.42
N ILE A 40 -27.49 12.96 -28.57
CA ILE A 40 -26.88 13.95 -27.67
C ILE A 40 -27.33 13.72 -26.23
N ILE A 41 -28.62 13.48 -26.00
CA ILE A 41 -29.14 13.20 -24.66
C ILE A 41 -28.57 11.89 -24.11
N ALA A 42 -28.54 10.83 -24.93
CA ALA A 42 -27.99 9.55 -24.51
C ALA A 42 -26.50 9.65 -24.14
N ASP A 43 -25.70 10.39 -24.92
CA ASP A 43 -24.29 10.65 -24.64
C ASP A 43 -24.12 11.45 -23.33
N GLN A 44 -24.93 12.50 -23.11
CA GLN A 44 -24.91 13.27 -21.86
C GLN A 44 -25.29 12.45 -20.63
N ILE A 45 -26.33 11.63 -20.72
CA ILE A 45 -26.75 10.72 -19.64
C ILE A 45 -25.65 9.70 -19.35
N HIS A 46 -24.98 9.19 -20.39
CA HIS A 46 -23.84 8.29 -20.24
C HIS A 46 -22.69 8.94 -19.48
N ASP A 47 -22.33 10.18 -19.85
CA ASP A 47 -21.24 10.92 -19.21
C ASP A 47 -21.57 11.20 -17.74
N VAL A 48 -22.80 11.64 -17.43
CA VAL A 48 -23.26 11.85 -16.04
C VAL A 48 -23.16 10.55 -15.22
N ALA A 49 -23.66 9.43 -15.74
CA ALA A 49 -23.61 8.15 -15.03
C ALA A 49 -22.16 7.68 -14.81
N LYS A 50 -21.28 7.91 -15.79
CA LYS A 50 -19.86 7.56 -15.70
C LYS A 50 -19.10 8.44 -14.70
N ASP A 51 -19.43 9.73 -14.64
CA ASP A 51 -18.81 10.65 -13.68
C ASP A 51 -19.22 10.30 -12.25
N MET A 52 -20.50 9.96 -12.01
CA MET A 52 -20.97 9.45 -10.72
C MET A 52 -20.26 8.17 -10.31
N GLU A 53 -20.06 7.24 -11.25
CA GLU A 53 -19.34 6.01 -11.01
C GLU A 53 -17.88 6.27 -10.57
N ASN A 54 -17.17 7.16 -11.26
CA ASN A 54 -15.79 7.52 -10.92
C ASN A 54 -15.68 8.31 -9.62
N ASP A 55 -16.69 9.12 -9.29
CA ASP A 55 -16.70 9.90 -8.06
C ASP A 55 -17.06 9.04 -6.85
N PHE A 56 -17.92 8.03 -7.03
CA PHE A 56 -18.24 7.06 -5.98
C PHE A 56 -16.99 6.31 -5.49
N GLU A 57 -16.10 5.90 -6.39
CA GLU A 57 -14.82 5.29 -5.99
C GLU A 57 -13.97 6.23 -5.12
N ARG A 58 -14.00 7.54 -5.40
CA ARG A 58 -13.30 8.55 -4.57
C ARG A 58 -14.00 8.75 -3.22
N ALA A 59 -15.33 8.77 -3.21
CA ALA A 59 -16.13 8.88 -2.00
C ALA A 59 -15.83 7.72 -1.05
N ILE A 60 -15.76 6.49 -1.56
CA ILE A 60 -15.36 5.31 -0.77
C ILE A 60 -13.94 5.48 -0.19
N LYS A 61 -12.98 5.94 -1.00
CA LYS A 61 -11.60 6.17 -0.51
C LYS A 61 -11.53 7.22 0.60
N ILE A 62 -12.21 8.34 0.43
CA ILE A 62 -12.20 9.45 1.40
C ILE A 62 -12.92 9.02 2.68
N SER A 63 -14.14 8.50 2.56
CA SER A 63 -14.95 8.04 3.68
C SER A 63 -14.24 6.93 4.45
N GLY A 64 -13.72 5.91 3.76
CA GLY A 64 -12.97 4.83 4.40
C GLY A 64 -11.69 5.30 5.10
N LYS A 65 -10.95 6.24 4.50
CA LYS A 65 -9.75 6.80 5.14
C LYS A 65 -10.08 7.63 6.38
N ARG A 66 -11.19 8.38 6.35
CA ARG A 66 -11.69 9.18 7.47
C ARG A 66 -12.24 8.29 8.58
N ALA A 67 -12.96 7.23 8.22
CA ALA A 67 -13.47 6.24 9.16
C ALA A 67 -12.31 5.55 9.88
N LEU A 68 -11.27 5.10 9.17
CA LEU A 68 -10.08 4.53 9.80
C LEU A 68 -9.37 5.52 10.73
N LEU A 69 -9.28 6.80 10.34
CA LEU A 69 -8.70 7.83 11.21
C LEU A 69 -9.56 8.07 12.46
N ALA A 70 -10.89 8.10 12.31
CA ALA A 70 -11.83 8.26 13.42
C ALA A 70 -11.75 7.10 14.40
N SER A 71 -11.79 5.86 13.90
CA SER A 71 -11.69 4.65 14.73
C SER A 71 -10.34 4.57 15.46
N THR A 72 -9.24 4.88 14.77
CA THR A 72 -7.91 4.96 15.40
C THR A 72 -7.87 6.03 16.50
N ASN A 73 -8.40 7.22 16.22
CA ASN A 73 -8.42 8.32 17.17
C ASN A 73 -9.23 7.99 18.43
N ASP A 74 -10.37 7.30 18.27
CA ASP A 74 -11.21 6.84 19.37
C ASP A 74 -10.44 5.87 20.29
N VAL A 75 -9.82 4.83 19.71
CA VAL A 75 -9.00 3.85 20.45
C VAL A 75 -7.83 4.50 21.19
N VAL A 76 -7.14 5.46 20.55
CA VAL A 76 -5.96 6.12 21.13
C VAL A 76 -6.34 7.07 22.27
N ILE A 77 -7.45 7.81 22.14
CA ILE A 77 -7.90 8.76 23.16
C ILE A 77 -8.47 8.03 24.38
N ASP A 78 -9.32 7.03 24.15
CA ASP A 78 -9.99 6.31 25.22
C ASP A 78 -9.09 5.23 25.85
N GLY A 79 -8.08 4.77 25.11
CA GLY A 79 -7.17 3.71 25.53
C GLY A 79 -7.86 2.35 25.63
N ILE A 80 -8.97 2.18 24.90
CA ILE A 80 -9.80 0.98 24.88
C ILE A 80 -9.88 0.47 23.44
N PRO A 81 -9.59 -0.81 23.18
CA PRO A 81 -9.75 -1.38 21.84
C PRO A 81 -11.22 -1.47 21.44
N LEU A 82 -11.46 -1.50 20.13
CA LEU A 82 -12.78 -1.69 19.57
C LEU A 82 -13.28 -3.12 19.80
N THR A 83 -14.60 -3.29 19.86
CA THR A 83 -15.22 -4.62 19.98
C THR A 83 -15.43 -5.31 18.63
N ASP A 84 -15.64 -4.54 17.57
CA ASP A 84 -15.81 -5.00 16.19
C ASP A 84 -15.42 -3.85 15.25
N SER A 85 -14.18 -3.88 14.77
CA SER A 85 -13.59 -2.87 13.91
C SER A 85 -14.29 -2.76 12.56
N ILE A 86 -14.77 -3.87 12.02
CA ILE A 86 -15.46 -3.91 10.73
C ILE A 86 -16.79 -3.18 10.85
N SER A 87 -17.64 -3.60 11.81
CA SER A 87 -18.95 -2.97 12.02
C SER A 87 -18.84 -1.48 12.34
N ILE A 88 -17.83 -1.07 13.11
CA ILE A 88 -17.60 0.34 13.46
C ILE A 88 -17.13 1.15 12.25
N ILE A 89 -16.22 0.63 11.42
CA ILE A 89 -15.80 1.33 10.20
C ILE A 89 -16.98 1.44 9.22
N GLU A 90 -17.81 0.40 9.10
CA GLU A 90 -19.03 0.45 8.29
C GLU A 90 -20.00 1.53 8.80
N GLU A 91 -20.25 1.58 10.12
CA GLU A 91 -21.09 2.61 10.74
C GLU A 91 -20.53 4.02 10.49
N LEU A 92 -19.22 4.22 10.68
CA LEU A 92 -18.56 5.49 10.41
C LEU A 92 -18.72 5.90 8.95
N MET A 93 -18.52 4.99 8.00
CA MET A 93 -18.63 5.31 6.57
C MET A 93 -20.05 5.66 6.14
N LEU A 94 -21.07 5.05 6.75
CA LEU A 94 -22.48 5.21 6.41
C LEU A 94 -23.15 6.36 7.18
N ASN A 95 -22.96 6.41 8.49
CA ASN A 95 -23.68 7.30 9.42
C ASN A 95 -22.77 8.37 10.05
N GLY A 96 -21.44 8.21 9.98
CA GLY A 96 -20.50 9.14 10.61
C GLY A 96 -20.48 9.06 12.13
N SER A 97 -20.89 7.93 12.70
CA SER A 97 -21.00 7.70 14.15
C SER A 97 -20.24 6.46 14.60
N ILE A 98 -19.94 6.41 15.90
CA ILE A 98 -19.45 5.23 16.63
C ILE A 98 -20.50 4.89 17.68
N GLU A 99 -21.10 3.70 17.57
CA GLU A 99 -22.17 3.24 18.48
C GLU A 99 -23.35 4.23 18.59
N GLY A 100 -23.69 4.87 17.47
CA GLY A 100 -24.76 5.87 17.37
C GLY A 100 -24.37 7.28 17.79
N ASN A 101 -23.15 7.51 18.28
CA ASN A 101 -22.66 8.85 18.65
C ASN A 101 -21.87 9.47 17.48
N ALA A 102 -22.30 10.64 17.01
CA ALA A 102 -21.66 11.30 15.87
C ALA A 102 -20.19 11.65 16.17
N HIS A 103 -19.29 11.32 15.25
CA HIS A 103 -17.85 11.55 15.38
C HIS A 103 -17.40 12.75 14.53
N ILE A 104 -16.68 13.71 15.15
CA ILE A 104 -16.35 14.99 14.50
C ILE A 104 -15.51 14.84 13.23
N LEU A 105 -14.64 13.83 13.17
CA LEU A 105 -13.78 13.58 12.00
C LEU A 105 -14.56 13.08 10.77
N MET A 106 -15.82 12.67 10.94
CA MET A 106 -16.69 12.19 9.85
C MET A 106 -17.63 13.26 9.30
N HIS A 107 -17.70 14.44 9.90
CA HIS A 107 -18.61 15.50 9.45
C HIS A 107 -18.36 15.86 7.97
N ASN A 108 -19.37 15.74 7.12
CA ASN A 108 -19.31 15.93 5.66
C ASN A 108 -18.33 14.97 4.93
N ASN A 109 -18.07 13.79 5.47
CA ASN A 109 -17.16 12.79 4.90
C ASN A 109 -17.78 11.38 4.81
N THR A 110 -19.10 11.23 4.98
CA THR A 110 -19.80 9.95 4.82
C THR A 110 -20.20 9.68 3.36
N LEU A 111 -20.61 8.44 3.06
CA LEU A 111 -21.20 8.12 1.75
C LEU A 111 -22.57 8.79 1.55
N GLY A 112 -23.31 9.04 2.63
CA GLY A 112 -24.55 9.82 2.60
C GLY A 112 -24.31 11.27 2.21
N ASP A 113 -23.28 11.91 2.78
CA ASP A 113 -22.90 13.29 2.45
C ASP A 113 -22.52 13.43 0.97
N TRP A 114 -21.82 12.44 0.41
CA TRP A 114 -21.51 12.38 -1.00
C TRP A 114 -22.77 12.23 -1.87
N GLN A 115 -23.66 11.31 -1.53
CA GLN A 115 -24.90 11.09 -2.26
C GLN A 115 -25.77 12.35 -2.27
N GLU A 116 -25.94 13.02 -1.12
CA GLU A 116 -26.63 14.30 -1.03
C GLU A 116 -25.96 15.38 -1.88
N SER A 117 -24.62 15.45 -1.84
CA SER A 117 -23.86 16.42 -2.64
C SER A 117 -24.07 16.22 -4.14
N ILE A 118 -24.09 14.98 -4.63
CA ILE A 118 -24.30 14.65 -6.04
C ILE A 118 -25.75 14.93 -6.47
N LEU A 119 -26.73 14.53 -5.67
CA LEU A 119 -28.15 14.72 -5.99
C LEU A 119 -28.57 16.20 -5.99
N ASN A 120 -27.84 17.05 -5.26
CA ASN A 120 -28.06 18.50 -5.25
C ASN A 120 -27.46 19.23 -6.49
N ILE A 121 -26.71 18.56 -7.37
CA ILE A 121 -26.16 19.18 -8.58
C ILE A 121 -27.25 19.31 -9.65
N PRO A 122 -27.55 20.53 -10.15
CA PRO A 122 -28.57 20.74 -11.15
C PRO A 122 -28.08 20.34 -12.55
N VAL A 123 -28.05 19.04 -12.85
CA VAL A 123 -27.63 18.52 -14.17
C VAL A 123 -28.75 18.51 -15.22
N GLY A 124 -29.99 18.77 -14.83
CA GLY A 124 -31.15 18.77 -15.73
C GLY A 124 -31.77 17.39 -16.00
N PHE A 125 -31.19 16.32 -15.47
CA PHE A 125 -31.68 14.95 -15.52
C PHE A 125 -32.32 14.54 -14.19
N ASN A 126 -33.19 13.52 -14.23
CA ASN A 126 -33.68 12.84 -13.04
C ASN A 126 -32.67 11.75 -12.67
N ILE A 127 -32.10 11.84 -11.46
CA ILE A 127 -31.10 10.91 -10.96
C ILE A 127 -31.66 10.22 -9.73
N GLU A 128 -31.57 8.90 -9.70
CA GLU A 128 -31.70 8.12 -8.48
C GLU A 128 -30.40 7.33 -8.31
N LEU A 129 -29.85 7.39 -7.11
CA LEU A 129 -28.59 6.76 -6.77
C LEU A 129 -28.79 6.01 -5.47
N ASP A 130 -28.36 4.76 -5.43
CA ASP A 130 -28.42 3.91 -4.25
C ASP A 130 -27.18 3.05 -4.14
N TYR A 131 -26.81 2.69 -2.91
CA TYR A 131 -25.70 1.78 -2.65
C TYR A 131 -26.02 0.83 -1.49
N ASN A 132 -25.58 -0.42 -1.62
CA ASN A 132 -25.85 -1.45 -0.63
C ASN A 132 -24.73 -2.49 -0.57
N ASN A 133 -24.86 -3.41 0.40
CA ASN A 133 -23.96 -4.54 0.60
C ASN A 133 -22.49 -4.10 0.76
N MET A 134 -22.24 -3.18 1.69
CA MET A 134 -20.87 -2.85 2.10
C MET A 134 -20.21 -4.08 2.71
N GLN A 135 -18.98 -4.35 2.31
CA GLN A 135 -18.13 -5.37 2.90
C GLN A 135 -16.72 -4.81 3.03
N ILE A 136 -16.13 -4.99 4.21
CA ILE A 136 -14.76 -4.57 4.50
C ILE A 136 -13.93 -5.81 4.84
N GLN A 137 -12.74 -5.90 4.26
CA GLN A 137 -11.80 -6.98 4.54
C GLN A 137 -10.36 -6.53 4.31
N ASN A 138 -9.40 -7.18 4.97
CA ASN A 138 -7.99 -6.98 4.68
C ASN A 138 -7.64 -7.40 3.23
N TYR A 139 -6.61 -6.79 2.67
CA TYR A 139 -6.09 -7.06 1.33
C TYR A 139 -4.61 -7.45 1.35
N ASP A 140 -3.73 -6.49 1.66
CA ASP A 140 -2.27 -6.64 1.62
C ASP A 140 -1.57 -6.06 2.88
N GLY A 141 -2.32 -5.90 3.97
CA GLY A 141 -1.83 -5.35 5.24
C GLY A 141 -1.66 -3.84 5.22
N PHE A 142 -1.20 -3.26 4.11
CA PHE A 142 -1.13 -1.82 3.91
C PHE A 142 -2.42 -1.21 3.33
N ASN A 143 -3.35 -2.04 2.89
CA ASN A 143 -4.66 -1.65 2.43
C ASN A 143 -5.71 -2.62 2.94
N PHE A 144 -6.88 -2.08 3.26
CA PHE A 144 -8.11 -2.87 3.34
C PHE A 144 -8.94 -2.60 2.09
N LYS A 145 -9.76 -3.57 1.71
CA LYS A 145 -10.66 -3.51 0.56
C LYS A 145 -12.08 -3.27 1.04
N VAL A 146 -12.71 -2.26 0.45
CA VAL A 146 -14.13 -1.99 0.62
C VAL A 146 -14.85 -2.37 -0.68
N THR A 147 -15.87 -3.20 -0.55
CA THR A 147 -16.72 -3.63 -1.65
C THR A 147 -18.14 -3.09 -1.43
N LEU A 148 -18.72 -2.41 -2.43
CA LEU A 148 -20.12 -1.94 -2.41
C LEU A 148 -20.79 -2.19 -3.76
N ASN A 149 -22.10 -2.40 -3.74
CA ASN A 149 -22.92 -2.34 -4.95
C ASN A 149 -23.45 -0.92 -5.12
N LEU A 150 -23.28 -0.36 -6.32
CA LEU A 150 -23.81 0.93 -6.74
C LEU A 150 -24.91 0.71 -7.77
N THR A 151 -26.07 1.31 -7.52
CA THR A 151 -27.18 1.39 -8.48
C THR A 151 -27.37 2.84 -8.90
N ILE A 152 -27.30 3.09 -10.22
CA ILE A 152 -27.49 4.40 -10.83
C ILE A 152 -28.65 4.31 -11.80
N HIS A 153 -29.64 5.19 -11.61
CA HIS A 153 -30.71 5.45 -12.55
C HIS A 153 -30.62 6.90 -13.00
N VAL A 154 -30.43 7.14 -14.29
CA VAL A 154 -30.43 8.48 -14.87
C VAL A 154 -31.41 8.51 -16.03
N SER A 155 -32.34 9.46 -16.01
CA SER A 155 -33.32 9.64 -17.07
C SER A 155 -33.52 11.11 -17.43
N ASP A 156 -33.84 11.36 -18.71
CA ASP A 156 -34.27 12.68 -19.16
C ASP A 156 -35.73 12.97 -18.74
N LYS A 157 -36.03 14.26 -18.52
CA LYS A 157 -37.37 14.73 -18.14
C LYS A 157 -38.45 14.42 -19.17
N HIS A 158 -38.08 14.29 -20.44
CA HIS A 158 -38.98 13.95 -21.54
C HIS A 158 -38.97 12.45 -21.85
N SER A 159 -38.31 11.62 -21.01
CA SER A 159 -38.25 10.15 -21.15
C SER A 159 -37.67 9.67 -22.48
N ILE A 160 -36.77 10.45 -23.09
CA ILE A 160 -36.16 10.15 -24.39
C ILE A 160 -35.11 9.04 -24.26
N ALA A 161 -34.29 9.13 -23.21
CA ALA A 161 -33.26 8.16 -22.91
C ALA A 161 -33.19 7.94 -21.39
N LYS A 162 -32.77 6.72 -21.03
CA LYS A 162 -32.51 6.33 -19.65
C LYS A 162 -31.31 5.38 -19.59
N ILE A 163 -30.60 5.43 -18.48
CA ILE A 163 -29.57 4.47 -18.11
C ILE A 163 -29.91 3.90 -16.74
N ASP A 164 -29.95 2.58 -16.68
CA ASP A 164 -30.07 1.81 -15.45
C ASP A 164 -28.79 0.98 -15.32
N ARG A 165 -27.97 1.23 -14.29
CA ARG A 165 -26.73 0.49 -14.03
C ARG A 165 -26.74 -0.06 -12.62
N ASN A 166 -26.33 -1.30 -12.48
CA ASN A 166 -25.99 -1.92 -11.21
C ASN A 166 -24.60 -2.53 -11.36
N MET A 167 -23.68 -2.15 -10.48
CA MET A 167 -22.30 -2.60 -10.52
C MET A 167 -21.72 -2.73 -9.13
N GLN A 168 -20.81 -3.69 -8.98
CA GLN A 168 -20.00 -3.82 -7.77
C GLN A 168 -18.70 -3.03 -7.94
N LYS A 169 -18.34 -2.27 -6.91
CA LYS A 169 -17.10 -1.50 -6.83
C LYS A 169 -16.23 -2.05 -5.73
N GLU A 170 -14.96 -2.31 -6.06
CA GLU A 170 -13.92 -2.73 -5.13
C GLU A 170 -12.87 -1.61 -5.03
N VAL A 171 -12.68 -1.10 -3.83
CA VAL A 171 -11.82 0.07 -3.58
C VAL A 171 -10.83 -0.27 -2.47
N LEU A 172 -9.55 -0.04 -2.75
CA LEU A 172 -8.48 -0.17 -1.76
C LEU A 172 -8.31 1.14 -1.00
N VAL A 173 -8.30 1.04 0.33
CA VAL A 173 -8.07 2.15 1.25
C VAL A 173 -6.75 1.89 1.98
N SER A 174 -5.79 2.80 1.82
CA SER A 174 -4.46 2.68 2.42
C SER A 174 -4.47 3.00 3.91
N VAL A 175 -3.77 2.19 4.69
CA VAL A 175 -3.54 2.36 6.13
C VAL A 175 -2.28 3.18 6.42
N GLU A 176 -1.49 3.52 5.41
CA GLU A 176 -0.28 4.32 5.60
C GLU A 176 -0.61 5.71 6.13
N ASN A 177 0.28 6.27 6.94
CA ASN A 177 0.08 7.53 7.66
C ASN A 177 -1.07 7.51 8.69
N ILE A 178 -1.48 6.33 9.15
CA ILE A 178 -2.35 6.14 10.32
C ILE A 178 -1.51 5.69 11.51
N GLU A 179 -1.91 6.07 12.71
CA GLU A 179 -1.27 5.61 13.94
C GLU A 179 -1.56 4.12 14.18
N ASP A 180 -0.52 3.34 14.49
CA ASP A 180 -0.65 1.93 14.86
C ASP A 180 -1.01 1.83 16.35
N VAL A 181 -2.28 1.53 16.62
CA VAL A 181 -2.87 1.55 17.95
C VAL A 181 -2.22 0.57 18.95
N ILE A 182 -1.52 -0.47 18.47
CA ILE A 182 -0.90 -1.44 19.38
C ILE A 182 0.11 -0.78 20.32
N PHE A 183 0.80 0.27 19.84
CA PHE A 183 1.79 1.00 20.63
C PHE A 183 1.15 1.82 21.75
N PRO A 184 0.22 2.76 21.49
CA PRO A 184 -0.42 3.52 22.55
C PRO A 184 -1.23 2.62 23.50
N LEU A 185 -1.93 1.59 23.01
CA LEU A 185 -2.66 0.64 23.86
C LEU A 185 -1.72 -0.08 24.85
N ASN A 186 -0.60 -0.60 24.36
CA ASN A 186 0.32 -1.40 25.18
C ASN A 186 1.36 -0.57 25.94
N THR A 187 1.39 0.75 25.74
CA THR A 187 2.32 1.66 26.41
C THR A 187 1.59 2.78 27.15
N ALA A 188 0.29 2.66 27.41
CA ALA A 188 -0.52 3.69 28.08
C ALA A 188 -0.38 5.09 27.44
N GLY A 189 -0.27 5.12 26.11
CA GLY A 189 -0.11 6.33 25.30
C GLY A 189 1.29 6.95 25.29
N PHE A 190 2.29 6.37 25.97
CA PHE A 190 3.64 6.94 26.00
C PHE A 190 4.37 6.86 24.66
N ILE A 191 4.03 5.87 23.83
CA ILE A 191 4.64 5.67 22.52
C ILE A 191 3.55 5.65 21.46
N SER A 192 3.75 6.52 20.47
CA SER A 192 2.95 6.60 19.26
C SER A 192 3.80 6.19 18.07
N ARG A 193 3.20 5.49 17.11
CA ARG A 193 3.85 5.13 15.84
C ARG A 193 2.92 5.31 14.69
N VAL A 194 3.42 5.92 13.63
CA VAL A 194 2.70 6.04 12.35
C VAL A 194 3.13 4.92 11.42
N ILE A 195 2.16 4.27 10.77
CA ILE A 195 2.42 3.21 9.79
C ILE A 195 3.07 3.82 8.55
N THR A 196 4.31 3.42 8.30
CA THR A 196 5.07 3.82 7.12
C THR A 196 5.74 2.59 6.51
N ARG A 197 5.43 2.31 5.24
CA ARG A 197 5.96 1.15 4.53
C ARG A 197 7.47 1.27 4.35
N TYR A 198 8.17 0.14 4.47
CA TYR A 198 9.58 0.06 4.08
C TYR A 198 9.74 0.36 2.57
N PRO A 199 10.55 1.35 2.16
CA PRO A 199 10.54 1.84 0.78
C PRO A 199 11.33 0.97 -0.22
N TYR A 200 12.03 -0.06 0.25
CA TYR A 200 12.86 -0.94 -0.57
C TYR A 200 12.30 -2.38 -0.60
N PRO A 201 12.54 -3.17 -1.66
CA PRO A 201 12.23 -4.59 -1.64
C PRO A 201 13.06 -5.27 -0.53
N TYR A 202 12.40 -5.78 0.50
CA TYR A 202 13.08 -6.28 1.70
C TYR A 202 13.74 -7.64 1.43
N TYR A 203 15.07 -7.71 1.52
CA TYR A 203 15.80 -8.97 1.73
C TYR A 203 17.06 -8.72 2.55
N THR A 204 17.16 -9.28 3.75
CA THR A 204 18.50 -9.57 4.29
C THR A 204 19.13 -10.59 3.36
N LYS A 205 20.30 -10.25 2.82
CA LYS A 205 20.96 -11.06 1.80
C LYS A 205 22.38 -11.35 2.24
N LYS A 206 22.71 -12.64 2.37
CA LYS A 206 24.10 -13.07 2.35
C LYS A 206 24.62 -12.85 0.93
N ILE A 207 25.60 -11.97 0.78
CA ILE A 207 26.11 -11.58 -0.52
C ILE A 207 27.16 -12.58 -0.98
N VAL A 208 28.25 -12.71 -0.22
CA VAL A 208 29.40 -13.56 -0.56
C VAL A 208 29.89 -14.35 0.65
N ILE A 209 30.57 -15.46 0.40
CA ILE A 209 31.19 -16.32 1.40
C ILE A 209 32.69 -16.43 1.11
N GLY A 210 33.52 -16.15 2.10
CA GLY A 210 34.95 -16.34 2.05
C GLY A 210 35.41 -17.69 2.58
N THR A 211 36.72 -17.91 2.52
CA THR A 211 37.41 -19.06 3.13
C THR A 211 38.06 -18.71 4.46
N GLN A 212 38.32 -17.42 4.69
CA GLN A 212 38.89 -16.89 5.93
C GLN A 212 38.16 -15.59 6.30
N SER A 213 37.96 -15.36 7.58
CA SER A 213 37.39 -14.12 8.10
C SER A 213 38.02 -13.78 9.44
N SER A 214 37.84 -12.53 9.86
CA SER A 214 38.19 -12.06 11.20
C SER A 214 37.26 -10.94 11.59
N GLY A 215 36.79 -10.93 12.84
CA GLY A 215 36.06 -9.82 13.42
C GLY A 215 34.65 -9.60 12.84
N GLN A 216 33.98 -8.59 13.37
CA GLN A 216 32.65 -8.19 12.96
C GLN A 216 32.62 -6.67 12.79
N CYS A 217 32.20 -6.20 11.61
CA CYS A 217 32.17 -4.78 11.31
C CYS A 217 31.13 -4.45 10.24
N SER A 218 30.69 -3.19 10.21
CA SER A 218 29.86 -2.66 9.15
C SER A 218 30.43 -1.36 8.59
N GLY A 219 30.09 -1.07 7.35
CA GLY A 219 30.46 0.18 6.71
C GLY A 219 29.99 0.24 5.26
N ASN A 220 30.06 1.44 4.68
CA ASN A 220 29.69 1.65 3.28
C ASN A 220 30.74 1.02 2.36
N VAL A 221 30.26 0.41 1.29
CA VAL A 221 31.09 -0.26 0.28
C VAL A 221 31.87 0.78 -0.52
N THR A 222 33.14 0.50 -0.75
CA THR A 222 33.96 1.20 -1.74
C THR A 222 34.81 0.21 -2.52
N PHE A 223 34.97 0.47 -3.81
CA PHE A 223 35.84 -0.29 -4.70
C PHE A 223 37.16 0.46 -5.00
N ASN A 224 37.39 1.58 -4.32
CA ASN A 224 38.59 2.40 -4.50
C ASN A 224 39.58 2.16 -3.35
N PRO A 225 40.71 1.46 -3.59
CA PRO A 225 41.75 1.24 -2.57
C PRO A 225 42.40 2.54 -2.06
N SER A 226 42.29 3.63 -2.82
CA SER A 226 42.82 4.95 -2.51
C SER A 226 41.71 5.94 -2.11
N ASP A 227 40.63 5.45 -1.48
CA ASP A 227 39.54 6.30 -0.99
C ASP A 227 40.09 7.38 -0.04
N PRO A 228 39.73 8.67 -0.21
CA PRO A 228 40.23 9.75 0.64
C PRO A 228 39.71 9.69 2.09
N SER A 229 38.69 8.86 2.35
CA SER A 229 38.00 8.71 3.63
C SER A 229 37.75 7.22 3.94
N PRO A 230 38.81 6.41 4.12
CA PRO A 230 38.68 4.96 4.27
C PRO A 230 38.07 4.55 5.62
N SER A 231 38.17 5.41 6.64
CA SER A 231 37.64 5.17 7.97
C SER A 231 36.10 5.02 7.92
N GLY A 232 35.59 3.85 8.33
CA GLY A 232 34.16 3.55 8.31
C GLY A 232 33.64 2.91 7.01
N LYS A 233 34.53 2.67 6.02
CA LYS A 233 34.17 2.01 4.77
C LYS A 233 34.70 0.58 4.71
N ILE A 234 34.03 -0.26 3.92
CA ILE A 234 34.47 -1.62 3.59
C ILE A 234 35.04 -1.60 2.17
N LEU A 235 36.33 -1.90 2.04
CA LEU A 235 36.96 -2.05 0.73
C LEU A 235 36.62 -3.42 0.14
N VAL A 236 36.12 -3.43 -1.09
CA VAL A 236 35.92 -4.67 -1.87
C VAL A 236 36.92 -4.68 -3.02
N THR A 237 37.79 -5.68 -3.06
CA THR A 237 38.95 -5.71 -3.97
C THR A 237 39.33 -7.13 -4.39
N THR A 238 39.94 -7.30 -5.56
CA THR A 238 40.49 -8.60 -5.96
C THR A 238 41.75 -8.96 -5.17
N ASP A 239 42.49 -7.96 -4.70
CA ASP A 239 43.73 -8.11 -3.94
C ASP A 239 43.75 -7.19 -2.72
N SER A 240 43.98 -7.77 -1.55
CA SER A 240 44.02 -7.10 -0.26
C SER A 240 45.44 -6.87 0.30
N ALA A 241 46.48 -7.19 -0.48
CA ALA A 241 47.89 -6.96 -0.14
C ALA A 241 48.14 -5.51 0.29
N GLY A 242 48.66 -5.31 1.51
CA GLY A 242 49.05 -3.99 2.00
C GLY A 242 47.91 -3.02 2.28
N VAL A 243 46.65 -3.45 2.18
CA VAL A 243 45.48 -2.63 2.50
C VAL A 243 45.45 -2.33 4.00
N SER A 244 45.21 -1.06 4.35
CA SER A 244 45.08 -0.58 5.73
C SER A 244 44.14 0.63 5.81
N GLY A 245 43.67 0.96 7.02
CA GLY A 245 42.87 2.17 7.28
C GLY A 245 41.36 2.07 7.00
N PHE A 246 40.90 0.98 6.37
CA PHE A 246 39.48 0.69 6.18
C PHE A 246 38.85 0.06 7.45
N ALA A 247 37.53 0.18 7.60
CA ALA A 247 36.81 -0.49 8.69
C ALA A 247 36.80 -2.02 8.51
N GLY A 248 36.81 -2.48 7.26
CA GLY A 248 37.01 -3.87 6.90
C GLY A 248 37.32 -4.07 5.42
N VAL A 249 37.67 -5.30 5.05
CA VAL A 249 38.05 -5.65 3.68
C VAL A 249 37.35 -6.94 3.25
N VAL A 250 36.76 -6.93 2.06
CA VAL A 250 36.33 -8.15 1.37
C VAL A 250 37.25 -8.37 0.18
N SER A 251 37.86 -9.54 0.09
CA SER A 251 38.76 -9.85 -1.02
C SER A 251 38.55 -11.22 -1.65
N GLU A 252 38.77 -11.26 -2.97
CA GLU A 252 38.76 -12.50 -3.74
C GLU A 252 40.02 -13.34 -3.51
N ASN A 253 41.14 -12.72 -3.09
CA ASN A 253 42.35 -13.43 -2.68
C ASN A 253 42.37 -13.72 -1.17
N ILE A 254 43.39 -14.46 -0.74
CA ILE A 254 43.57 -14.91 0.64
C ILE A 254 44.67 -14.14 1.40
N GLU A 255 45.15 -13.04 0.84
CA GLU A 255 46.17 -12.22 1.50
C GLU A 255 45.57 -11.50 2.70
N ILE A 256 46.32 -11.40 3.79
CA ILE A 256 45.77 -10.82 5.03
C ILE A 256 46.03 -9.31 5.03
N PRO A 257 44.98 -8.47 4.99
CA PRO A 257 45.13 -7.02 5.08
C PRO A 257 45.49 -6.58 6.51
N SER A 258 46.02 -5.37 6.65
CA SER A 258 46.32 -4.75 7.95
C SER A 258 45.08 -4.05 8.53
N VAL A 259 43.97 -4.79 8.62
CA VAL A 259 42.71 -4.35 9.26
C VAL A 259 42.21 -5.43 10.23
N SER A 260 41.41 -5.06 11.22
CA SER A 260 40.89 -6.00 12.23
C SER A 260 39.71 -6.85 11.75
N CYS A 261 39.05 -6.43 10.66
CA CYS A 261 37.83 -7.04 10.16
C CYS A 261 37.95 -7.37 8.67
N TYR A 262 37.77 -8.64 8.27
CA TYR A 262 37.87 -9.02 6.86
C TYR A 262 37.11 -10.30 6.51
N VAL A 263 36.84 -10.48 5.21
CA VAL A 263 36.40 -11.73 4.57
C VAL A 263 37.25 -11.94 3.31
N LEU A 264 37.99 -13.05 3.26
CA LEU A 264 38.99 -13.32 2.23
C LEU A 264 38.69 -14.62 1.48
N GLY A 265 39.17 -14.73 0.24
CA GLY A 265 38.88 -15.85 -0.66
C GLY A 265 37.42 -15.89 -1.12
N ALA A 266 36.74 -14.75 -1.12
CA ALA A 266 35.36 -14.61 -1.57
C ALA A 266 35.34 -14.44 -3.09
N THR A 267 35.36 -15.55 -3.84
CA THR A 267 35.39 -15.55 -5.31
C THR A 267 34.22 -14.73 -5.88
N GLY A 268 34.50 -13.76 -6.76
CA GLY A 268 33.46 -12.94 -7.40
C GLY A 268 32.92 -11.79 -6.54
N ALA A 269 33.51 -11.53 -5.37
CA ALA A 269 33.01 -10.52 -4.44
C ALA A 269 32.86 -9.12 -5.05
N VAL A 270 33.75 -8.72 -5.96
CA VAL A 270 33.66 -7.39 -6.59
C VAL A 270 32.37 -7.26 -7.41
N ASN A 271 32.02 -8.28 -8.19
CA ASN A 271 30.82 -8.25 -9.03
C ASN A 271 29.54 -8.42 -8.21
N GLU A 272 29.49 -9.43 -7.33
CA GLU A 272 28.27 -9.76 -6.57
C GLU A 272 27.86 -8.64 -5.59
N ILE A 273 28.84 -7.99 -4.95
CA ILE A 273 28.57 -6.85 -4.06
C ILE A 273 28.13 -5.65 -4.88
N ASN A 274 28.78 -5.34 -6.00
CA ASN A 274 28.40 -4.20 -6.85
C ASN A 274 26.97 -4.36 -7.40
N GLU A 275 26.64 -5.54 -7.92
CA GLU A 275 25.28 -5.86 -8.40
C GLU A 275 24.24 -5.74 -7.28
N THR A 276 24.55 -6.25 -6.09
CA THR A 276 23.62 -6.18 -4.94
C THR A 276 23.41 -4.74 -4.47
N VAL A 277 24.45 -3.89 -4.44
CA VAL A 277 24.32 -2.47 -4.08
C VAL A 277 23.47 -1.72 -5.11
N LEU A 278 23.64 -2.01 -6.41
CA LEU A 278 22.83 -1.41 -7.48
C LEU A 278 21.38 -1.88 -7.47
N GLU A 279 21.15 -3.16 -7.20
CA GLU A 279 19.82 -3.78 -7.12
C GLU A 279 19.01 -3.24 -5.94
N LEU A 280 19.63 -3.17 -4.75
CA LEU A 280 18.94 -2.80 -3.51
C LEU A 280 18.96 -1.29 -3.24
N GLY A 281 19.89 -0.55 -3.86
CA GLY A 281 20.14 0.85 -3.51
C GLY A 281 20.66 1.05 -2.09
N PHE A 282 21.27 0.00 -1.50
CA PHE A 282 21.79 -0.02 -0.14
C PHE A 282 23.29 -0.36 -0.17
N ASP A 283 24.12 0.59 0.27
CA ASP A 283 25.58 0.54 0.13
C ASP A 283 26.32 0.11 1.40
N GLU A 284 25.63 -0.13 2.52
CA GLU A 284 26.24 -0.64 3.75
C GLU A 284 26.24 -2.18 3.77
N ILE A 285 27.37 -2.79 4.13
CA ILE A 285 27.45 -4.24 4.35
C ILE A 285 27.99 -4.56 5.75
N PHE A 286 27.68 -5.75 6.24
CA PHE A 286 28.16 -6.31 7.48
C PHE A 286 29.03 -7.54 7.21
N LEU A 287 30.23 -7.56 7.77
CA LEU A 287 31.13 -8.71 7.73
C LEU A 287 30.94 -9.53 9.01
N ASP A 288 30.64 -10.82 8.87
CA ASP A 288 30.43 -11.73 9.98
C ASP A 288 31.49 -12.84 9.98
N GLU A 289 32.29 -12.88 11.04
CA GLU A 289 33.29 -13.94 11.21
C GLU A 289 32.65 -15.32 11.35
N SER A 290 31.50 -15.42 12.02
CA SER A 290 30.88 -16.72 12.35
C SER A 290 30.38 -17.46 11.12
N THR A 291 29.86 -16.70 10.14
CA THR A 291 29.39 -17.24 8.85
C THR A 291 30.41 -17.12 7.73
N LEU A 292 31.62 -16.58 8.00
CA LEU A 292 32.65 -16.28 6.99
C LEU A 292 32.14 -15.43 5.82
N SER A 293 31.14 -14.57 6.04
CA SER A 293 30.33 -13.98 4.96
C SER A 293 30.20 -12.47 5.06
N ALA A 294 29.93 -11.84 3.92
CA ALA A 294 29.46 -10.45 3.86
C ALA A 294 27.94 -10.41 3.62
N TRP A 295 27.25 -9.55 4.34
CA TRP A 295 25.79 -9.46 4.40
C TRP A 295 25.29 -8.06 4.08
N SER A 296 24.19 -7.96 3.35
CA SER A 296 23.39 -6.75 3.25
C SER A 296 22.29 -6.79 4.32
N LEU A 297 22.27 -5.80 5.21
CA LEU A 297 21.35 -5.70 6.35
C LEU A 297 20.47 -4.44 6.28
N PRO A 298 19.60 -4.31 5.26
CA PRO A 298 18.69 -3.16 5.11
C PRO A 298 17.77 -2.96 6.32
N ILE A 299 17.53 -4.03 7.09
CA ILE A 299 16.75 -3.99 8.33
C ILE A 299 17.27 -2.94 9.34
N LYS A 300 18.57 -2.60 9.34
CA LYS A 300 19.10 -1.51 10.19
C LYS A 300 18.40 -0.18 9.95
N THR A 301 18.21 0.16 8.69
CA THR A 301 17.49 1.38 8.28
C THR A 301 16.04 1.29 8.70
N ALA A 302 15.42 0.12 8.61
CA ALA A 302 14.07 -0.11 9.07
C ALA A 302 13.89 0.04 10.57
N LEU A 303 14.82 -0.47 11.39
CA LEU A 303 14.80 -0.31 12.84
C LEU A 303 14.96 1.16 13.24
N SER A 304 15.82 1.90 12.53
CA SER A 304 16.09 3.31 12.81
C SER A 304 14.91 4.21 12.44
N ASN A 305 14.27 3.93 11.30
CA ASN A 305 13.14 4.71 10.79
C ASN A 305 11.76 4.14 11.17
N LYS A 306 11.72 3.05 11.95
CA LYS A 306 10.50 2.41 12.47
C LYS A 306 9.54 1.97 11.36
N TYR A 307 10.08 1.46 10.25
CA TYR A 307 9.29 1.04 9.10
C TYR A 307 8.46 -0.22 9.38
N TYR A 308 7.45 -0.40 8.55
CA TYR A 308 6.56 -1.55 8.54
C TYR A 308 6.83 -2.43 7.33
N PHE A 309 6.58 -3.72 7.53
CA PHE A 309 6.77 -4.77 6.55
C PHE A 309 5.45 -5.49 6.31
N HIS A 310 5.34 -5.99 5.08
CA HIS A 310 4.33 -6.95 4.68
C HIS A 310 5.06 -8.11 4.02
N PHE A 311 4.56 -9.32 4.26
CA PHE A 311 5.02 -10.53 3.61
C PHE A 311 3.80 -11.29 3.10
N GLU A 312 3.91 -11.86 1.90
CA GLU A 312 2.88 -12.74 1.38
C GLU A 312 2.76 -13.98 2.26
N GLY A 313 1.53 -14.34 2.64
CA GLY A 313 1.26 -15.45 3.56
C GLY A 313 1.12 -14.99 5.01
N GLN A 314 1.55 -15.80 5.98
CA GLN A 314 1.36 -15.51 7.40
C GLN A 314 2.25 -14.33 7.85
N SER A 315 1.59 -13.30 8.38
CA SER A 315 2.21 -12.10 8.93
C SER A 315 1.58 -11.74 10.26
N GLY A 316 1.97 -10.61 10.85
CA GLY A 316 1.31 -10.07 12.03
C GLY A 316 -0.15 -9.69 11.76
N PRO A 317 -0.88 -9.19 12.77
CA PRO A 317 -2.26 -8.74 12.62
C PRO A 317 -2.36 -7.60 11.60
N ASP A 318 -3.48 -7.52 10.90
CA ASP A 318 -3.78 -6.39 10.03
C ASP A 318 -4.37 -5.21 10.82
N ILE A 319 -4.68 -4.10 10.14
CA ILE A 319 -5.14 -2.89 10.83
C ILE A 319 -6.48 -3.07 11.55
N LEU A 320 -7.36 -3.94 11.02
CA LEU A 320 -8.69 -4.19 11.58
C LEU A 320 -8.54 -4.94 12.90
N ASP A 321 -7.77 -6.04 12.88
CA ASP A 321 -7.46 -6.82 14.09
C ASP A 321 -6.73 -5.97 15.15
N ARG A 322 -5.80 -5.10 14.71
CA ARG A 322 -5.06 -4.19 15.61
C ARG A 322 -5.97 -3.22 16.36
N LEU A 323 -7.02 -2.71 15.72
CA LEU A 323 -8.03 -1.84 16.35
C LEU A 323 -8.77 -2.55 17.50
N GLU A 324 -8.85 -3.87 17.45
CA GLU A 324 -9.50 -4.72 18.46
C GLU A 324 -8.49 -5.27 19.50
N GLU A 325 -7.22 -4.87 19.41
CA GLU A 325 -6.10 -5.49 20.14
C GLU A 325 -5.99 -7.01 19.90
N ASP A 326 -6.53 -7.51 18.79
CA ASP A 326 -6.30 -8.87 18.36
C ASP A 326 -4.91 -8.96 17.72
N LEU A 327 -3.98 -9.58 18.45
CA LEU A 327 -2.60 -9.76 18.02
C LEU A 327 -2.35 -11.11 17.34
N THR A 328 -3.41 -11.79 16.90
CA THR A 328 -3.30 -13.03 16.14
C THR A 328 -2.73 -12.78 14.74
N GLN A 329 -1.99 -13.77 14.24
CA GLN A 329 -1.43 -13.69 12.90
C GLN A 329 -2.52 -13.89 11.86
N VAL A 330 -2.52 -13.05 10.83
CA VAL A 330 -3.39 -13.19 9.67
C VAL A 330 -2.60 -13.30 8.39
N THR A 331 -3.27 -13.77 7.34
CA THR A 331 -2.70 -13.74 6.00
C THR A 331 -2.56 -12.29 5.57
N ASN A 332 -1.39 -11.93 5.07
CA ASN A 332 -1.08 -10.62 4.51
C ASN A 332 -1.10 -9.44 5.51
N GLY A 333 -1.07 -9.62 6.82
CA GLY A 333 -1.06 -8.50 7.76
C GLY A 333 0.28 -7.76 7.91
N LEU A 334 0.37 -6.91 8.94
CA LEU A 334 1.47 -5.96 9.14
C LEU A 334 2.48 -6.42 10.19
N GLU A 335 3.76 -6.16 9.95
CA GLU A 335 4.83 -6.37 10.93
C GLU A 335 5.71 -5.13 11.11
N THR A 336 6.16 -4.90 12.34
CA THR A 336 7.16 -3.90 12.68
C THR A 336 7.90 -4.35 13.94
N PHE A 337 8.92 -3.59 14.33
CA PHE A 337 9.75 -3.89 15.47
C PHE A 337 9.63 -2.86 16.58
N VAL A 338 9.49 -3.33 17.81
CA VAL A 338 9.62 -2.53 19.01
C VAL A 338 11.06 -2.04 19.16
N ASN A 339 11.22 -0.74 19.42
CA ASN A 339 12.52 -0.16 19.74
C ASN A 339 12.68 -0.16 21.28
N ILE A 340 13.51 -1.07 21.80
CA ILE A 340 13.69 -1.24 23.25
C ILE A 340 14.23 0.04 23.94
N PRO A 341 15.24 0.75 23.38
CA PRO A 341 15.66 2.03 23.93
C PRO A 341 14.54 3.07 24.05
N GLU A 342 13.62 3.13 23.08
CA GLU A 342 12.44 4.01 23.10
C GLU A 342 11.46 3.64 24.22
N ILE A 343 11.14 2.35 24.38
CA ILE A 343 10.31 1.87 25.51
C ILE A 343 10.95 2.22 26.85
N SER A 344 12.25 1.94 26.99
CA SER A 344 12.95 2.18 28.24
C SER A 344 13.05 3.67 28.59
N SER A 345 13.24 4.56 27.60
CA SER A 345 13.33 5.99 27.84
C SER A 345 11.98 6.62 28.17
N ALA A 346 10.89 6.03 27.69
CA ALA A 346 9.53 6.40 28.05
C ALA A 346 9.11 5.93 29.46
N GLY A 347 9.97 5.18 30.17
CA GLY A 347 9.66 4.66 31.51
C GLY A 347 8.74 3.44 31.51
N VAL A 348 8.51 2.83 30.34
CA VAL A 348 7.71 1.61 30.19
C VAL A 348 8.58 0.39 30.48
N GLY A 349 8.03 -0.60 31.18
CA GLY A 349 8.75 -1.81 31.56
C GLY A 349 9.21 -2.63 30.33
N ILE A 350 10.48 -3.03 30.31
CA ILE A 350 11.05 -3.80 29.19
C ILE A 350 10.95 -5.32 29.40
N LYS A 351 10.48 -6.03 28.37
CA LYS A 351 10.53 -7.50 28.30
C LYS A 351 11.86 -7.95 27.66
N SER A 352 12.93 -7.95 28.45
CA SER A 352 14.33 -8.06 27.95
C SER A 352 14.70 -9.35 27.20
N GLN A 353 13.95 -10.44 27.35
CA GLN A 353 14.20 -11.71 26.66
C GLN A 353 13.29 -11.94 25.46
N GLN A 354 12.36 -11.03 25.19
CA GLN A 354 11.34 -11.23 24.18
C GLN A 354 11.83 -10.75 22.80
N THR A 355 11.29 -11.36 21.75
CA THR A 355 11.43 -10.90 20.36
C THR A 355 10.96 -9.45 20.23
N CYS A 356 11.66 -8.66 19.42
CA CYS A 356 11.29 -7.29 19.13
C CYS A 356 10.15 -7.18 18.10
N VAL A 357 9.66 -8.29 17.53
CA VAL A 357 8.51 -8.28 16.62
C VAL A 357 7.27 -7.80 17.37
N ALA A 358 6.67 -6.68 16.94
CA ALA A 358 5.80 -5.89 17.80
C ALA A 358 4.56 -6.63 18.33
N TYR A 359 3.81 -7.33 17.47
CA TYR A 359 2.63 -8.08 17.92
C TYR A 359 3.00 -9.22 18.88
N LYS A 360 4.15 -9.89 18.64
CA LYS A 360 4.67 -10.92 19.55
C LYS A 360 5.17 -10.32 20.87
N TYR A 361 5.80 -9.14 20.83
CA TYR A 361 6.30 -8.41 22.00
C TYR A 361 5.15 -8.00 22.93
N PHE A 362 4.10 -7.42 22.36
CA PHE A 362 2.96 -6.94 23.12
C PHE A 362 1.99 -8.06 23.54
N SER A 363 2.02 -9.23 22.88
CA SER A 363 1.25 -10.39 23.30
C SER A 363 1.49 -10.82 24.76
N SER A 364 0.50 -11.53 25.30
CA SER A 364 0.58 -12.20 26.60
C SER A 364 1.49 -13.44 26.59
N GLN A 365 1.88 -13.92 25.41
CA GLN A 365 2.73 -15.09 25.25
C GLN A 365 4.21 -14.74 25.39
N THR A 366 4.98 -15.66 25.98
CA THR A 366 6.43 -15.52 26.06
C THR A 366 7.06 -15.98 24.76
N ASN A 367 7.43 -15.01 23.92
CA ASN A 367 8.12 -15.23 22.65
C ASN A 367 9.60 -14.86 22.80
N ASN A 368 10.44 -15.80 23.23
CA ASN A 368 11.86 -15.52 23.44
C ASN A 368 12.54 -15.17 22.11
N GLY A 369 13.48 -14.22 22.16
CA GLY A 369 14.28 -13.83 21.01
C GLY A 369 15.77 -13.86 21.31
N ASP A 370 16.55 -14.15 20.27
CA ASP A 370 18.01 -14.21 20.34
C ASP A 370 18.65 -12.94 19.75
N PRO A 371 19.79 -12.48 20.28
CA PRO A 371 20.53 -11.36 19.70
C PRO A 371 20.96 -11.67 18.27
N VAL A 372 20.91 -10.66 17.41
CA VAL A 372 21.32 -10.78 16.00
C VAL A 372 22.63 -10.06 15.77
N ARG A 373 23.64 -10.78 15.28
CA ARG A 373 24.93 -10.20 14.91
C ARG A 373 24.77 -9.19 13.78
N GLY A 374 25.49 -8.09 13.88
CA GLY A 374 25.40 -6.98 12.93
C GLY A 374 24.24 -6.02 13.18
N LEU A 375 23.30 -6.30 14.09
CA LEU A 375 22.23 -5.38 14.49
C LEU A 375 22.50 -4.77 15.87
N PRO A 376 21.77 -3.71 16.29
CA PRO A 376 21.93 -3.13 17.62
C PRO A 376 21.79 -4.17 18.73
N SER A 377 22.59 -4.06 19.79
CA SER A 377 22.66 -5.06 20.87
C SER A 377 21.34 -5.32 21.62
N TRP A 378 20.39 -4.38 21.55
CA TRP A 378 19.07 -4.52 22.12
C TRP A 378 18.10 -5.31 21.24
N PHE A 379 18.42 -5.47 19.95
CA PHE A 379 17.55 -6.14 18.98
C PHE A 379 17.63 -7.65 19.17
N LYS A 380 16.47 -8.25 19.40
CA LYS A 380 16.27 -9.68 19.56
C LYS A 380 15.14 -10.14 18.67
N ILE A 381 15.24 -11.34 18.12
CA ILE A 381 14.21 -11.90 17.25
C ILE A 381 14.05 -13.40 17.52
N ASP A 382 12.81 -13.88 17.50
CA ASP A 382 12.51 -15.32 17.62
C ASP A 382 12.89 -16.06 16.34
N SER A 383 13.10 -17.38 16.43
CA SER A 383 13.60 -18.20 15.32
C SER A 383 12.72 -18.19 14.07
N GLU A 384 11.40 -18.15 14.24
CA GLU A 384 10.44 -18.12 13.12
C GLU A 384 10.56 -16.80 12.36
N SER A 385 10.52 -15.68 13.08
CA SER A 385 10.70 -14.37 12.49
C SER A 385 12.14 -14.18 11.96
N ALA A 386 13.16 -14.75 12.60
CA ALA A 386 14.53 -14.74 12.09
C ALA A 386 14.61 -15.37 10.69
N ALA A 387 14.03 -16.56 10.50
CA ALA A 387 13.97 -17.23 9.20
C ALA A 387 13.22 -16.38 8.16
N LYS A 388 12.06 -15.83 8.53
CA LYS A 388 11.26 -14.95 7.67
C LYS A 388 12.03 -13.70 7.21
N TYR A 389 12.81 -13.11 8.11
CA TYR A 389 13.62 -11.92 7.83
C TYR A 389 15.01 -12.25 7.24
N GLY A 390 15.38 -13.52 7.05
CA GLY A 390 16.70 -13.94 6.54
C GLY A 390 17.86 -13.75 7.53
N LEU A 391 17.57 -13.79 8.84
CA LEU A 391 18.49 -13.54 9.95
C LEU A 391 18.86 -14.80 10.74
N ASP A 392 18.33 -15.96 10.36
CA ASP A 392 18.52 -17.27 11.03
C ASP A 392 20.00 -17.65 11.23
N GLN A 393 20.87 -17.28 10.29
CA GLN A 393 22.30 -17.55 10.39
C GLN A 393 23.07 -16.50 11.21
N LEU A 394 22.44 -15.36 11.50
CA LEU A 394 22.99 -14.25 12.28
C LEU A 394 22.50 -14.24 13.73
N THR A 395 21.47 -15.05 14.06
CA THR A 395 21.12 -15.40 15.42
C THR A 395 22.13 -16.39 16.01
N ASN A 396 22.32 -16.37 17.33
CA ASN A 396 23.25 -17.24 18.05
C ASN A 396 22.60 -18.55 18.53
#